data_AF-A0A2G8SVT6-F1
#
_entry.id   AF-A0A2G8SVT6-F1
#
_cell.length_a   1.000
_cell.length_b   1.000
_cell.length_c   1.000
_cell.angle_alpha   90.00
_cell.angle_beta   90.00
_cell.angle_gamma   90.00
#
_symmetry.space_group_name_H-M   'P 1'
#
loop_
_entity.id
_entity.type
_entity.pdbx_description
1 polymer ?
#
loop_
_entity_poly.entity_id
_entity_poly.type
_entity_poly.pdbx_seq_one_letter_code
_entity_poly.pdbx_strand_id
1 'polypeptide(L)'
;MTTTFERIVSMLVKDYQLNADALTPDSALDELGIDSLGVAELMFNVEDEFKITLPPEAARLATVGDVVHYIDGLVAAQHGVPVPGGLIKAPLSPAA
;
A
#
# COMPACT_ATOMS: atom_id res chain seq x y z
N MET A 1 -6.90 -9.42 -14.09
CA MET A 1 -7.30 -8.31 -13.19
C MET A 1 -6.42 -8.46 -11.97
N THR A 2 -5.23 -7.86 -11.99
CA THR A 2 -4.29 -7.96 -10.85
C THR A 2 -4.76 -7.03 -9.75
N THR A 3 -4.99 -7.59 -8.57
CA THR A 3 -5.39 -6.86 -7.37
C THR A 3 -4.22 -6.06 -6.79
N THR A 4 -4.52 -5.03 -5.99
CA THR A 4 -3.53 -4.24 -5.24
C THR A 4 -2.60 -5.15 -4.42
N PHE A 5 -3.16 -6.22 -3.86
CA PHE A 5 -2.42 -7.29 -3.16
C PHE A 5 -1.37 -7.98 -4.04
N GLU A 6 -1.77 -8.50 -5.20
CA GLU A 6 -0.83 -9.21 -6.09
C GLU A 6 0.33 -8.32 -6.56
N ARG A 7 0.07 -7.02 -6.73
CA ARG A 7 1.08 -6.03 -7.12
C ARG A 7 2.09 -5.81 -6.00
N ILE A 8 1.61 -5.61 -4.77
CA ILE A 8 2.46 -5.48 -3.57
C ILE A 8 3.25 -6.76 -3.33
N VAL A 9 2.60 -7.93 -3.39
CA VAL A 9 3.27 -9.24 -3.26
C VAL A 9 4.37 -9.39 -4.30
N SER A 10 4.10 -9.03 -5.55
CA SER A 10 5.11 -9.10 -6.62
C SER A 10 6.31 -8.18 -6.37
N MET A 11 6.07 -6.97 -5.85
CA MET A 11 7.14 -6.05 -5.45
C MET A 11 7.96 -6.65 -4.30
N LEU A 12 7.29 -7.17 -3.27
CA LEU A 12 7.96 -7.80 -2.13
C LEU A 12 8.81 -9.01 -2.52
N VAL A 13 8.30 -9.87 -3.39
CA VAL A 13 9.04 -11.04 -3.90
C VAL A 13 10.25 -10.61 -4.74
N LYS A 14 10.11 -9.53 -5.53
CA LYS A 14 11.16 -9.09 -6.44
C LYS A 14 12.24 -8.25 -5.76
N ASP A 15 11.83 -7.30 -4.92
CA ASP A 15 12.72 -6.33 -4.27
C ASP A 15 13.32 -6.89 -2.97
N TYR A 16 12.54 -7.68 -2.22
CA TYR A 16 12.96 -8.25 -0.93
C TYR A 16 13.26 -9.76 -1.00
N GLN A 17 13.12 -10.38 -2.17
CA GLN A 17 13.36 -11.83 -2.37
C GLN A 17 12.54 -12.71 -1.42
N LEU A 18 11.36 -12.24 -1.01
CA LEU A 18 10.46 -12.97 -0.13
C LEU A 18 9.67 -14.03 -0.88
N ASN A 19 9.18 -15.03 -0.15
CA ASN A 19 8.36 -16.06 -0.74
C ASN A 19 6.89 -15.59 -0.82
N ALA A 20 6.28 -15.63 -2.00
CA ALA A 20 4.88 -15.28 -2.21
C ALA A 20 3.93 -16.10 -1.34
N ASP A 21 4.25 -17.38 -1.11
CA ASP A 21 3.45 -18.27 -0.25
C ASP A 21 3.49 -17.86 1.24
N ALA A 22 4.51 -17.12 1.68
CA ALA A 22 4.62 -16.62 3.04
C ALA A 22 3.97 -15.23 3.23
N LEU A 23 3.65 -14.56 2.12
CA LEU A 23 3.02 -13.25 2.11
C LEU A 23 1.51 -13.41 2.24
N THR A 24 1.03 -13.44 3.49
CA THR A 24 -0.40 -13.48 3.81
C THR A 24 -0.86 -12.09 4.28
N PRO A 25 -2.16 -11.75 4.16
CA PRO A 25 -2.67 -10.47 4.65
C PRO A 25 -2.45 -10.28 6.17
N ASP A 26 -2.41 -11.37 6.93
CA ASP A 26 -2.12 -11.36 8.38
C ASP A 26 -0.62 -11.30 8.70
N SER A 27 0.27 -11.47 7.71
CA SER A 27 1.72 -11.45 7.93
C SER A 27 2.17 -10.02 8.29
N ALA A 28 2.93 -9.89 9.37
CA ALA A 28 3.56 -8.62 9.72
C ALA A 28 4.79 -8.35 8.83
N LEU A 29 4.97 -7.10 8.41
CA LEU A 29 6.13 -6.67 7.61
C LEU A 29 7.44 -6.94 8.36
N ASP A 30 7.45 -6.69 9.67
CA ASP A 30 8.59 -6.96 10.56
C ASP A 30 8.96 -8.45 10.60
N GLU A 31 7.97 -9.34 10.66
CA GLU A 31 8.18 -10.81 10.63
C GLU A 31 8.70 -11.31 9.29
N LEU A 32 8.39 -10.58 8.21
CA LEU A 32 8.90 -10.85 6.86
C LEU A 32 10.34 -10.32 6.67
N GLY A 33 10.94 -9.69 7.69
CA GLY A 33 12.27 -9.07 7.59
C GLY A 33 12.24 -7.72 6.87
N ILE A 34 11.08 -7.08 6.80
CA ILE A 34 10.93 -5.73 6.27
C ILE A 34 10.94 -4.75 7.44
N ASP A 35 12.11 -4.19 7.71
CA ASP A 35 12.29 -3.14 8.69
C ASP A 35 11.64 -1.81 8.25
N SER A 36 11.59 -0.83 9.15
CA SER A 36 11.11 0.53 8.86
C SER A 36 11.69 1.19 7.59
N LEU A 37 12.94 0.88 7.22
CA LEU A 37 13.55 1.34 5.97
C LEU A 37 12.94 0.67 4.74
N GLY A 38 12.74 -0.65 4.79
CA GLY A 38 12.07 -1.39 3.72
C GLY A 38 10.62 -0.97 3.56
N VAL A 39 9.91 -0.71 4.66
CA VAL A 39 8.54 -0.14 4.58
C VAL A 39 8.54 1.20 3.85
N ALA A 40 9.53 2.07 4.11
CA ALA A 40 9.64 3.36 3.43
C ALA A 40 9.97 3.21 1.92
N GLU A 41 10.86 2.29 1.55
CA GLU A 41 11.19 1.99 0.16
C GLU A 41 9.99 1.37 -0.59
N LEU A 42 9.28 0.43 0.04
CA LEU A 42 8.05 -0.14 -0.49
C LEU A 42 7.00 0.95 -0.75
N MET A 43 6.81 1.87 0.19
CA MET A 43 5.87 2.98 0.03
C MET A 43 6.23 3.87 -1.14
N PHE A 44 7.51 4.22 -1.30
CA PHE A 44 7.96 5.02 -2.43
C PHE A 44 7.71 4.31 -3.78
N ASN A 45 8.00 3.01 -3.86
CA ASN A 45 7.73 2.21 -5.06
C ASN A 45 6.23 2.15 -5.37
N VAL A 46 5.38 2.00 -4.34
CA VAL A 46 3.93 2.03 -4.47
C VAL A 46 3.43 3.40 -4.93
N GLU A 47 3.92 4.50 -4.36
CA GLU A 47 3.55 5.85 -4.79
C GLU A 47 3.81 6.04 -6.29
N ASP A 48 4.99 5.63 -6.78
CA ASP A 48 5.32 5.78 -8.19
C ASP A 48 4.53 4.81 -9.09
N GLU A 49 4.37 3.55 -8.69
CA GLU A 49 3.65 2.54 -9.48
C GLU A 49 2.15 2.87 -9.59
N PHE A 50 1.53 3.27 -8.49
CA PHE A 50 0.10 3.60 -8.45
C PHE A 50 -0.18 5.07 -8.75
N LYS A 51 0.86 5.92 -8.87
CA LYS A 51 0.75 7.38 -9.07
C LYS A 51 -0.10 8.07 -8.00
N ILE A 52 0.02 7.60 -6.75
CA ILE A 52 -0.65 8.14 -5.57
C ILE A 52 0.33 8.89 -4.67
N THR A 53 -0.20 9.75 -3.81
CA THR A 53 0.54 10.31 -2.66
C THR A 53 0.21 9.54 -1.39
N LEU A 54 1.23 8.95 -0.76
CA LEU A 54 1.17 8.29 0.54
C LEU A 54 1.64 9.28 1.62
N PRO A 55 0.83 9.51 2.67
CA PRO A 55 1.26 10.39 3.76
C PRO A 55 2.25 9.64 4.69
N PRO A 56 3.09 10.36 5.44
CA PRO A 56 4.17 9.77 6.24
C PRO A 56 3.67 8.82 7.33
N GLU A 57 2.40 8.92 7.74
CA GLU A 57 1.77 8.00 8.68
C GLU A 57 1.54 6.60 8.10
N ALA A 58 1.59 6.44 6.78
CA ALA A 58 1.50 5.14 6.12
C ALA A 58 2.59 4.20 6.63
N ALA A 59 3.78 4.71 6.97
CA ALA A 59 4.89 3.93 7.52
C ALA A 59 4.59 3.22 8.86
N ARG A 60 3.41 3.46 9.46
CA ARG A 60 2.94 2.79 10.68
C ARG A 60 2.16 1.50 10.42
N LEU A 61 1.94 1.13 9.16
CA LEU A 61 1.21 -0.10 8.81
C LEU A 61 2.07 -1.31 9.21
N ALA A 62 1.48 -2.23 9.95
CA ALA A 62 2.19 -3.36 10.54
C ALA A 62 2.09 -4.63 9.68
N THR A 63 0.96 -4.83 9.00
CA THR A 63 0.67 -6.04 8.23
C THR A 63 0.56 -5.77 6.73
N VAL A 64 0.76 -6.81 5.92
CA VAL A 64 0.56 -6.72 4.47
C VAL A 64 -0.89 -6.34 4.14
N GLY A 65 -1.86 -6.90 4.87
CA GLY A 65 -3.28 -6.58 4.69
C GLY A 65 -3.59 -5.11 4.93
N ASP A 66 -3.02 -4.53 6.00
CA ASP A 66 -3.17 -3.10 6.30
C ASP A 66 -2.60 -2.23 5.17
N VAL A 67 -1.40 -2.57 4.68
CA VAL A 67 -0.76 -1.87 3.55
C VAL A 67 -1.65 -1.89 2.32
N VAL A 68 -2.17 -3.05 1.96
CA VAL A 68 -3.03 -3.25 0.79
C VAL A 68 -4.32 -2.45 0.90
N HIS A 69 -5.02 -2.58 2.03
CA HIS A 69 -6.27 -1.86 2.27
C HIS A 69 -6.07 -0.34 2.24
N TYR A 70 -4.96 0.13 2.80
CA TYR A 70 -4.63 1.54 2.84
C TYR A 70 -4.36 2.10 1.42
N ILE A 71 -3.57 1.38 0.63
CA ILE A 71 -3.24 1.75 -0.75
C ILE A 71 -4.51 1.72 -1.61
N ASP A 72 -5.33 0.68 -1.49
CA ASP A 72 -6.56 0.55 -2.27
C ASP A 72 -7.50 1.74 -2.03
N GLY A 73 -7.67 2.14 -0.76
CA GLY A 73 -8.43 3.32 -0.40
C GLY A 73 -7.87 4.63 -0.98
N LEU A 74 -6.54 4.78 -1.01
CA LEU A 74 -5.88 5.96 -1.59
C LEU A 74 -5.98 5.98 -3.11
N VAL A 75 -5.77 4.85 -3.79
CA VAL A 75 -5.92 4.72 -5.24
C VAL A 75 -7.35 5.08 -5.63
N ALA A 76 -8.33 4.58 -4.90
CA ALA A 76 -9.73 4.90 -5.13
C ALA A 76 -10.05 6.40 -4.93
N ALA A 77 -9.50 6.99 -3.87
CA ALA A 77 -9.70 8.40 -3.56
C ALA A 77 -9.01 9.34 -4.56
N GLN A 78 -7.82 8.98 -5.05
CA GLN A 78 -6.99 9.84 -5.91
C GLN A 78 -7.23 9.63 -7.41
N HIS A 79 -7.51 8.39 -7.84
CA HIS A 79 -7.78 8.07 -9.24
C HIS A 79 -9.28 8.04 -9.58
N GLY A 80 -10.16 8.33 -8.62
CA GLY A 80 -11.60 8.38 -8.83
C GLY A 80 -12.22 7.03 -9.21
N VAL A 81 -11.52 5.92 -8.93
CA VAL A 81 -12.06 4.58 -9.15
C VAL A 81 -13.02 4.29 -8.00
N PRO A 82 -14.32 4.07 -8.24
CA PRO A 82 -15.28 3.85 -7.17
C PRO A 82 -15.01 2.49 -6.52
N VAL A 83 -14.44 2.50 -5.31
CA VAL A 83 -14.40 1.33 -4.44
C VAL A 83 -15.81 1.02 -3.94
N PRO A 84 -16.32 -0.21 -4.12
CA PRO A 84 -17.57 -0.62 -3.51
C PRO A 84 -17.34 -0.79 -1.99
N GLY A 85 -17.40 0.31 -1.23
CA GLY A 85 -17.37 0.29 0.24
C GLY A 85 -16.59 1.40 0.96
N GLY A 86 -15.92 2.32 0.26
CA GLY A 86 -15.07 3.35 0.89
C GLY A 86 -15.80 4.65 1.22
N LEU A 87 -15.74 5.08 2.49
CA LEU A 87 -16.23 6.38 2.96
C LEU A 87 -15.50 7.53 2.25
N ILE A 88 -16.24 8.31 1.48
CA ILE A 88 -15.76 9.55 0.83
C ILE A 88 -15.24 10.54 1.88
N LYS A 89 -13.93 10.80 1.92
CA LYS A 89 -13.42 12.02 2.59
C LYS A 89 -13.24 13.11 1.53
N ALA A 90 -14.03 14.16 1.71
CA ALA A 90 -14.21 15.33 0.85
C ALA A 90 -12.89 16.01 0.42
N PRO A 91 -12.88 16.72 -0.72
CA PRO A 91 -11.69 17.39 -1.23
C PRO A 91 -11.23 18.49 -0.27
N LEU A 92 -9.92 18.51 0.00
CA LEU A 92 -9.27 19.61 0.68
C LEU A 92 -9.41 20.86 -0.20
N SER A 93 -10.05 21.89 0.36
CA SER A 93 -10.29 23.20 -0.26
C SER A 93 -9.04 23.81 -0.89
N PRO A 94 -9.16 24.60 -1.98
CA PRO A 94 -8.03 25.35 -2.52
C PRO A 94 -7.75 26.55 -1.60
N ALA A 95 -6.50 26.70 -1.15
CA ALA A 95 -6.05 27.90 -0.47
C ALA A 95 -5.69 28.97 -1.52
N ALA A 96 -6.19 30.18 -1.24
CA ALA A 96 -6.21 31.38 -2.07
C ALA A 96 -4.83 31.99 -2.38
#